data_AF-A0A6G0VU41-F1
#
_entry.id   AF-A0A6G0VU41-F1
#
_cell.length_a   1.000
_cell.length_b   1.000
_cell.length_c   1.000
_cell.angle_alpha   90.00
_cell.angle_beta   90.00
_cell.angle_gamma   90.00
#
_symmetry.space_group_name_H-M   'P 1'
#
loop_
_entity.id
_entity.type
_entity.pdbx_description
1 polymer ?
#
loop_
_entity_poly.entity_id
_entity_poly.type
_entity_poly.pdbx_seq_one_letter_code
_entity_poly.pdbx_strand_id
1 'polypeptide(L)'
;MHCLDQYKEFLIKLRNTTGVDEKVNCGCFPPCDDVNYIVEGDDTIPWILGSNLKWGLSKYPRMRLKRNILFGFTDVLVSIGGTAGLFFGCSVLSFLEIIYFFIFRPALTSLYKK
;
A
#
# COMPACT_ATOMS: atom_id res chain seq x y z
N MET A 1 -36.24 -6.10 6.22
CA MET A 1 -35.11 -5.23 5.82
C MET A 1 -35.45 -4.39 4.58
N HIS A 2 -36.68 -3.84 4.49
CA HIS A 2 -37.19 -3.22 3.26
C HIS A 2 -36.69 -1.78 3.02
N CYS A 3 -36.28 -1.09 4.10
CA CYS A 3 -35.82 0.31 4.06
C CYS A 3 -34.40 0.44 3.50
N LEU A 4 -33.53 -0.54 3.74
CA LEU A 4 -32.14 -0.53 3.26
C LEU A 4 -32.00 -0.86 1.77
N ASP A 5 -32.98 -1.56 1.20
CA ASP A 5 -32.98 -1.92 -0.23
C ASP A 5 -33.07 -0.68 -1.14
N GLN A 6 -33.78 0.36 -0.69
CA GLN A 6 -33.91 1.63 -1.41
C GLN A 6 -32.59 2.38 -1.58
N TYR A 7 -31.60 2.12 -0.73
CA TYR A 7 -30.29 2.76 -0.76
C TYR A 7 -29.18 1.81 -1.24
N LYS A 8 -29.54 0.63 -1.76
CA LYS A 8 -28.60 -0.41 -2.22
C LYS A 8 -27.59 0.13 -3.22
N GLU A 9 -28.04 0.86 -4.24
CA GLU A 9 -27.14 1.39 -5.27
C GLU A 9 -26.21 2.48 -4.73
N PHE A 10 -26.71 3.33 -3.83
CA PHE A 10 -25.91 4.35 -3.16
C PHE A 10 -24.83 3.71 -2.28
N LEU A 11 -25.18 2.68 -1.51
CA LEU A 11 -24.26 1.99 -0.61
C LEU A 11 -23.23 1.12 -1.36
N ILE A 12 -23.58 0.52 -2.50
CA ILE A 12 -22.65 -0.25 -3.34
C ILE A 12 -21.70 0.67 -4.10
N LYS A 13 -22.19 1.79 -4.65
CA LYS A 13 -21.40 2.67 -5.53
C LYS A 13 -20.73 3.84 -4.81
N LEU A 14 -21.20 4.21 -3.60
CA LEU A 14 -20.74 5.38 -2.83
C LEU A 14 -20.71 6.68 -3.68
N ARG A 15 -21.69 6.82 -4.58
CA ARG A 15 -21.88 7.98 -5.46
C ARG A 15 -23.19 8.65 -5.14
N ASN A 16 -23.18 9.98 -5.03
CA ASN A 16 -24.42 10.71 -4.80
C ASN A 16 -25.32 10.65 -6.03
N THR A 17 -26.60 10.31 -5.84
CA THR A 17 -27.59 10.14 -6.92
C THR A 17 -28.43 11.40 -7.14
N THR A 18 -28.19 12.47 -6.37
CA THR A 18 -28.92 13.76 -6.47
C THR A 18 -28.27 14.72 -7.46
N GLY A 19 -28.20 14.33 -8.73
CA GLY A 19 -27.99 15.25 -9.86
C GLY A 19 -26.58 15.80 -10.09
N VAL A 20 -25.60 15.47 -9.24
CA VAL A 20 -24.19 15.78 -9.46
C VAL A 20 -23.38 14.52 -9.15
N ASP A 21 -22.67 14.02 -10.17
CA ASP A 21 -21.89 12.78 -10.18
C ASP A 21 -20.58 12.88 -9.36
N GLU A 22 -20.68 13.41 -8.14
CA GLU A 22 -19.57 13.53 -7.22
C GLU A 22 -19.43 12.26 -6.37
N LYS A 23 -18.19 11.76 -6.31
CA LYS A 23 -17.81 10.73 -5.36
C LYS A 23 -18.01 11.33 -3.97
N VAL A 24 -18.75 10.64 -3.10
CA VAL A 24 -18.91 11.10 -1.72
C VAL A 24 -17.50 11.21 -1.12
N ASN A 25 -17.12 12.40 -0.65
CA ASN A 25 -15.81 12.66 -0.05
C ASN A 25 -15.76 12.05 1.36
N CYS A 26 -15.95 10.74 1.43
CA CYS A 26 -15.53 9.98 2.59
C CYS A 26 -14.01 9.94 2.51
N GLY A 27 -13.31 10.47 3.53
CA GLY A 27 -11.84 10.39 3.66
C GLY A 27 -11.32 8.96 3.87
N CYS A 28 -11.97 7.98 3.26
CA CYS A 28 -11.63 6.57 3.34
C CYS A 28 -10.45 6.30 2.40
N PHE A 29 -9.35 5.87 3.00
CA PHE A 29 -8.26 5.25 2.26
C PHE A 29 -8.69 3.87 1.77
N PRO A 30 -8.20 3.42 0.59
CA PRO A 30 -8.45 2.07 0.13
C PRO A 30 -7.85 1.05 1.13
N PRO A 31 -8.53 -0.08 1.37
CA PRO A 31 -8.01 -1.13 2.23
C PRO A 31 -6.72 -1.73 1.66
N CYS A 32 -5.78 -2.11 2.54
CA CYS A 32 -4.52 -2.74 2.13
C CYS A 32 -4.69 -4.20 1.68
N ASP A 33 -5.66 -4.89 2.26
CA ASP A 33 -6.07 -6.24 1.88
C ASP A 33 -7.51 -6.18 1.38
N ASP A 34 -7.71 -6.50 0.10
CA ASP A 34 -9.01 -6.47 -0.55
C ASP A 34 -9.25 -7.78 -1.31
N VAL A 35 -10.46 -8.32 -1.16
CA VAL A 35 -10.88 -9.56 -1.81
C VAL A 35 -12.11 -9.28 -2.65
N ASN A 36 -11.95 -9.40 -3.97
CA ASN A 36 -13.02 -9.20 -4.94
C ASN A 36 -13.59 -10.55 -5.38
N TYR A 37 -14.90 -10.71 -5.25
CA TYR A 37 -15.64 -11.86 -5.78
C TYR A 37 -16.47 -11.41 -6.98
N ILE A 38 -16.35 -12.13 -8.09
CA ILE A 38 -17.13 -11.88 -9.31
C ILE A 38 -18.16 -12.99 -9.42
N VAL A 39 -19.43 -12.62 -9.65
CA VAL A 39 -20.50 -13.57 -9.89
C VAL A 39 -20.39 -14.07 -11.33
N GLU A 40 -20.07 -15.35 -11.52
CA GLU A 40 -19.92 -15.94 -12.86
C GLU A 40 -21.27 -16.36 -13.48
N GLY A 41 -22.31 -16.56 -12.65
CA GLY A 41 -23.67 -16.86 -13.12
C GLY A 41 -24.66 -17.08 -11.97
N ASP A 42 -25.95 -16.84 -12.25
CA ASP A 42 -27.08 -16.99 -11.34
C ASP A 42 -28.19 -17.85 -11.96
N ASP A 43 -28.38 -19.06 -11.43
CA ASP A 43 -29.46 -19.93 -11.87
C ASP A 43 -30.63 -19.89 -10.86
N THR A 44 -31.79 -19.41 -11.30
CA THR A 44 -33.01 -19.40 -10.49
C THR A 44 -33.93 -20.54 -10.89
N ILE A 45 -34.19 -21.48 -9.96
CA ILE A 45 -35.18 -22.55 -10.16
C ILE A 45 -36.39 -22.24 -9.27
N PRO A 46 -37.61 -22.17 -9.82
CA PRO A 46 -38.82 -21.93 -9.04
C PRO A 46 -39.09 -23.13 -8.13
N TRP A 47 -39.18 -22.88 -6.82
CA TRP A 47 -39.53 -23.88 -5.82
C TRP A 47 -40.87 -23.57 -5.19
N ILE A 48 -41.70 -24.60 -5.03
CA ILE A 48 -43.12 -24.48 -4.68
C ILE A 48 -43.31 -24.27 -3.17
N LEU A 49 -42.30 -24.59 -2.34
CA LEU A 49 -42.39 -24.61 -0.88
C LEU A 49 -41.43 -23.64 -0.15
N GLY A 50 -40.73 -22.75 -0.86
CA GLY A 50 -39.87 -21.72 -0.26
C GLY A 50 -38.64 -21.35 -1.09
N SER A 51 -37.95 -20.27 -0.71
CA SER A 51 -36.70 -19.83 -1.33
C SER A 51 -35.50 -20.58 -0.77
N ASN A 52 -34.85 -21.43 -1.58
CA ASN A 52 -33.60 -22.10 -1.22
C ASN A 52 -32.44 -21.48 -1.99
N LEU A 53 -31.59 -20.71 -1.32
CA LEU A 53 -30.38 -20.15 -1.92
C LEU A 53 -29.22 -21.13 -1.74
N LYS A 54 -28.73 -21.69 -2.84
CA LYS A 54 -27.47 -22.43 -2.87
C LYS A 54 -26.41 -21.53 -3.49
N TRP A 55 -25.31 -21.36 -2.79
CA TRP A 55 -24.17 -20.58 -3.26
C TRP A 55 -22.91 -21.42 -3.11
N GLY A 56 -21.96 -21.22 -4.02
CA GLY A 56 -20.70 -21.96 -4.03
C GLY A 56 -19.69 -21.28 -4.94
N LEU A 57 -18.41 -21.50 -4.66
CA LEU A 57 -17.34 -21.02 -5.53
C LEU A 57 -17.17 -21.96 -6.72
N SER A 58 -17.38 -21.45 -7.93
CA SER A 58 -17.09 -22.18 -9.17
C SER A 58 -15.58 -22.32 -9.39
N LYS A 59 -14.82 -21.27 -9.09
CA LYS A 59 -13.35 -21.24 -9.21
C LYS A 59 -12.74 -20.72 -7.92
N TYR A 60 -11.76 -21.44 -7.39
CA TYR A 60 -10.97 -20.94 -6.27
C TYR A 60 -10.04 -19.80 -6.71
N PRO A 61 -9.82 -18.79 -5.87
CA PRO A 61 -8.98 -17.64 -6.21
C PRO A 61 -7.52 -18.11 -6.38
N ARG A 62 -7.02 -18.12 -7.62
CA ARG A 62 -5.63 -18.50 -7.94
C ARG A 62 -4.65 -17.32 -7.93
N MET A 63 -5.15 -16.08 -8.00
CA MET A 63 -4.31 -14.88 -8.05
C MET A 63 -4.42 -14.09 -6.75
N ARG A 64 -3.26 -13.83 -6.14
CA ARG A 64 -3.10 -12.84 -5.07
C ARG A 64 -2.15 -11.76 -5.57
N LEU A 65 -2.66 -10.57 -5.86
CA LEU A 65 -1.83 -9.42 -6.17
C LEU A 65 -1.24 -8.91 -4.86
N LYS A 66 0.10 -8.94 -4.73
CA LYS A 66 0.81 -8.40 -3.57
C LYS A 66 1.72 -7.27 -4.04
N ARG A 67 1.54 -6.08 -3.48
CA ARG A 67 2.46 -4.96 -3.68
C ARG A 67 3.66 -5.12 -2.74
N ASN A 68 4.81 -5.46 -3.30
CA ASN A 68 6.07 -5.47 -2.55
C ASN A 68 6.86 -4.20 -2.87
N ILE A 69 7.62 -3.70 -1.89
CA ILE A 69 8.52 -2.56 -2.10
C ILE A 69 9.78 -3.09 -2.81
N LEU A 70 10.09 -2.54 -3.98
CA LEU A 70 11.19 -3.02 -4.84
C LEU A 70 12.53 -2.34 -4.51
N PHE A 71 12.47 -1.16 -3.91
CA PHE A 71 13.64 -0.36 -3.56
C PHE A 71 13.52 0.10 -2.11
N GLY A 72 14.27 -0.55 -1.23
CA GLY A 72 14.43 -0.14 0.16
C GLY A 72 15.66 0.75 0.36
N PHE A 73 15.79 1.34 1.55
CA PHE A 73 16.97 2.10 1.93
C PHE A 73 18.25 1.26 1.90
N THR A 74 18.14 -0.03 2.21
CA THR A 74 19.23 -1.00 2.15
C THR A 74 19.76 -1.17 0.72
N ASP A 75 18.88 -1.26 -0.28
CA ASP A 75 19.30 -1.42 -1.68
C ASP A 75 20.05 -0.19 -2.19
N VAL A 76 19.61 0.99 -1.79
CA VAL A 76 20.27 2.27 -2.12
C VAL A 76 21.66 2.35 -1.47
N LEU A 77 21.77 2.02 -0.18
CA LEU A 77 23.03 2.01 0.54
C LEU A 77 24.02 1.00 -0.06
N VAL A 78 23.55 -0.21 -0.41
CA VAL A 78 24.38 -1.25 -1.03
C VAL A 78 24.88 -0.81 -2.40
N SER A 79 24.01 -0.23 -3.23
CA SER A 79 24.40 0.22 -4.57
C SER A 79 25.43 1.35 -4.51
N ILE A 80 25.15 2.40 -3.74
CA ILE A 80 26.07 3.55 -3.61
C ILE A 80 27.37 3.14 -2.93
N GLY A 81 27.29 2.35 -1.85
CA GLY A 81 28.46 1.85 -1.13
C GLY A 81 29.34 0.95 -2.00
N GLY A 82 28.74 0.09 -2.82
CA GLY A 82 29.47 -0.77 -3.75
C GLY A 82 30.21 0.04 -4.83
N THR A 83 29.55 1.04 -5.42
CA THR A 83 30.19 1.94 -6.38
C THR A 83 31.29 2.78 -5.71
N ALA A 84 31.01 3.38 -4.55
CA ALA A 84 32.00 4.20 -3.84
C ALA A 84 33.22 3.40 -3.38
N GLY A 85 33.01 2.17 -2.88
CA GLY A 85 34.08 1.28 -2.47
C GLY A 85 34.94 0.79 -3.65
N LEU A 86 34.33 0.51 -4.80
CA LEU A 86 35.06 0.05 -5.99
C LEU A 86 35.86 1.17 -6.66
N PHE A 87 35.28 2.36 -6.81
CA PHE A 87 35.92 3.47 -7.54
C PHE A 87 36.87 4.31 -6.68
N PHE A 88 36.51 4.59 -5.42
CA PHE A 88 37.31 5.45 -4.54
C PHE A 88 38.12 4.68 -3.50
N GLY A 89 37.86 3.38 -3.30
CA GLY A 89 38.45 2.61 -2.19
C GLY A 89 38.01 3.10 -0.81
N CYS A 90 37.01 3.97 -0.75
CA CYS A 90 36.54 4.61 0.48
C CYS A 90 35.49 3.74 1.15
N SER A 91 35.59 3.62 2.48
CA SER A 91 34.61 2.96 3.34
C SER A 91 34.07 3.93 4.39
N VAL A 92 33.09 3.48 5.19
CA VAL A 92 32.50 4.29 6.28
C VAL A 92 33.57 4.78 7.27
N LEU A 93 34.59 3.98 7.54
CA LEU A 93 35.73 4.36 8.39
C LEU A 93 36.51 5.56 7.82
N SER A 94 36.77 5.57 6.51
CA SER A 94 37.44 6.69 5.83
C SER A 94 36.60 7.97 5.91
N PHE A 95 35.27 7.85 5.80
CA PHE A 95 34.36 8.99 5.94
C PHE A 95 34.36 9.56 7.37
N LEU A 96 34.36 8.69 8.38
CA LEU A 96 34.46 9.10 9.79
C LEU A 96 35.79 9.80 10.11
N GLU A 97 36.89 9.33 9.54
CA GLU A 97 38.20 9.95 9.70
C GLU A 97 38.22 11.38 9.14
N ILE A 98 37.65 11.60 7.94
CA ILE A 98 37.51 12.93 7.33
C ILE A 98 36.66 13.84 8.23
N ILE A 99 35.50 13.37 8.70
CA ILE A 99 34.64 14.15 9.60
C ILE A 99 35.37 14.50 10.91
N TYR A 100 36.10 13.55 11.47
CA TYR A 100 36.84 13.76 12.71
C TYR A 100 37.91 14.85 12.56
N PHE A 101 38.69 14.80 11.47
CA PHE A 101 39.77 15.75 11.21
C PHE A 101 39.27 17.14 10.80
N PHE A 102 38.26 17.21 9.92
CA PHE A 102 37.79 18.47 9.35
C PHE A 102 36.73 19.18 10.18
N ILE A 103 35.93 18.45 10.96
CA ILE A 103 34.79 19.02 11.70
C ILE A 103 35.05 18.97 13.20
N PHE A 104 35.29 17.79 13.76
CA PHE A 104 35.41 17.64 15.22
C PHE A 104 36.64 18.35 15.78
N ARG A 105 37.83 18.14 15.20
CA ARG A 105 39.07 18.75 15.69
C ARG A 105 39.04 20.29 15.73
N PRO A 106 38.62 21.00 14.66
CA PRO A 106 38.50 22.46 14.71
C PRO A 106 37.31 22.94 15.57
N ALA A 107 36.19 22.22 15.60
CA ALA A 107 35.06 22.60 16.45
C ALA A 107 35.40 22.49 17.95
N LEU A 108 36.09 21.42 18.37
CA LEU A 108 36.55 21.24 19.76
C LEU A 108 37.58 22.29 20.17
N THR A 109 38.53 22.63 19.30
CA THR A 109 39.48 23.73 19.60
C THR A 109 38.79 25.08 19.64
N SER A 110 37.77 25.31 18.79
CA SER A 110 36.99 26.54 18.83
C SER A 110 36.09 26.64 20.07
N LEU A 111 35.58 25.52 20.59
CA LEU A 111 34.81 25.47 21.84
C LEU A 111 35.67 25.57 23.08
N TYR A 112 36.90 25.02 23.09
CA TYR A 112 37.83 25.12 24.22
C TYR A 112 38.46 26.52 24.36
N LYS A 113 38.50 27.31 23.28
CA LYS A 113 39.03 28.68 23.29
C LYS A 113 37.98 29.72 23.69
N LYS A 114 36.73 29.30 23.92
CA LYS A 114 35.64 30.15 24.40
C LYS A 114 35.47 29.97 25.91
#